data_AF-M2T0L0-F1
#
_entry.id   AF-M2T0L0-F1
#
_cell.length_a   1.000
_cell.length_b   1.000
_cell.length_c   1.000
_cell.angle_alpha   90.00
_cell.angle_beta   90.00
_cell.angle_gamma   90.00
#
_symmetry.space_group_name_H-M   'P 1'
#
loop_
_entity.id
_entity.type
_entity.pdbx_description
1 polymer ?
#
loop_
_entity_poly.entity_id
_entity_poly.type
_entity_poly.pdbx_seq_one_letter_code
_entity_poly.pdbx_strand_id
1 'polypeptide(L)'
;MGGRKVVGIGPHFVVNTINADLSSTGLRVFQNPAQNTTYIVMERIKGHSLDLEWSRMDVATKDAVATQLRNTFRDMRKLSSPGGYCGVDNGGLPDGIFWTSDPSKPFAGPFDSETELDEAMVLKYTQHGL
;
A
#
# COMPACT_ATOMS: atom_id res chain seq x y z
N MET A 1 14.05 -12.96 30.84
CA MET A 1 12.80 -12.19 30.95
C MET A 1 13.01 -10.83 30.27
N GLY A 2 12.89 -10.76 28.95
CA GLY A 2 13.07 -9.50 28.19
C GLY A 2 11.78 -9.19 27.43
N GLY A 3 10.98 -8.27 27.96
CA GLY A 3 9.69 -7.90 27.37
C GLY A 3 9.86 -7.11 26.07
N ARG A 4 8.98 -7.37 25.10
CA ARG A 4 8.88 -6.61 23.85
C ARG A 4 8.22 -5.27 24.14
N LYS A 5 8.91 -4.16 23.90
CA LYS A 5 8.38 -2.81 24.15
C LYS A 5 8.03 -2.15 22.82
N VAL A 6 6.72 -2.07 22.53
CA VAL A 6 6.18 -1.26 21.44
C VAL A 6 6.22 0.19 21.91
N VAL A 7 6.98 1.05 21.22
CA VAL A 7 7.01 2.49 21.52
C VAL A 7 6.09 3.18 20.53
N GLY A 8 4.88 3.52 20.99
CA GLY A 8 3.96 4.35 20.23
C GLY A 8 4.41 5.81 20.26
N ILE A 9 4.51 6.45 19.09
CA ILE A 9 4.61 7.91 18.99
C ILE A 9 3.39 8.39 18.19
N GLY A 10 2.34 8.82 18.90
CA GLY A 10 1.13 9.36 18.30
C GLY A 10 0.35 8.34 17.44
N PRO A 11 -0.45 8.79 16.45
CA PRO A 11 -1.32 7.93 15.64
C PRO A 11 -0.55 7.01 14.64
N HIS A 12 0.78 6.95 14.71
CA HIS A 12 1.60 6.13 13.83
C HIS A 12 2.50 5.20 14.65
N PHE A 13 2.36 3.89 14.43
CA PHE A 13 3.18 2.88 15.08
C PHE A 13 4.46 2.65 14.28
N VAL A 14 5.62 2.82 14.93
CA VAL A 14 6.92 2.33 14.43
C VAL A 14 7.31 1.14 15.31
N VAL A 15 7.33 -0.06 14.73
CA VAL A 15 7.78 -1.27 15.44
C VAL A 15 9.31 -1.33 15.35
N ASN A 16 9.99 -0.89 16.40
CA ASN A 16 11.44 -1.11 16.53
C ASN A 16 11.67 -2.51 17.12
N THR A 17 11.87 -3.51 16.26
CA THR A 17 12.25 -4.85 16.70
C THR A 17 13.75 -4.88 16.96
N ILE A 18 14.14 -4.69 18.22
CA ILE A 18 15.53 -4.75 18.72
C ILE A 18 16.25 -6.11 18.55
N ASN A 19 15.74 -7.04 17.72
CA ASN A 19 16.41 -8.30 17.37
C ASN A 19 15.95 -8.87 16.00
N ALA A 20 15.35 -8.06 15.12
CA ALA A 20 15.28 -8.46 13.72
C ALA A 20 16.60 -8.01 13.10
N ASP A 21 17.39 -8.96 12.60
CA ASP A 21 18.48 -8.64 11.69
C ASP A 21 17.86 -7.96 10.46
N LEU A 22 17.83 -6.62 10.49
CA LEU A 22 17.44 -5.76 9.38
C LEU A 22 18.69 -5.56 8.50
N SER A 23 19.29 -6.66 8.05
CA SER A 23 20.43 -6.64 7.13
C SER A 23 20.01 -6.31 5.68
N SER A 24 18.70 -6.16 5.42
CA SER A 24 18.18 -5.65 4.15
C SER A 24 17.31 -4.40 4.35
N THR A 25 17.83 -3.29 3.85
CA THR A 25 17.13 -2.01 3.68
C THR A 25 15.88 -2.25 2.82
N GLY A 26 14.67 -2.21 3.37
CA GLY A 26 13.48 -2.49 2.56
C GLY A 26 12.13 -2.30 3.24
N LEU A 27 11.13 -1.98 2.41
CA LEU A 27 9.70 -2.02 2.74
C LEU A 27 9.27 -3.47 2.99
N ARG A 28 8.59 -3.74 4.10
CA ARG A 28 8.09 -5.08 4.43
C ARG A 28 6.64 -5.03 4.90
N VAL A 29 5.86 -6.02 4.48
CA VAL A 29 4.49 -6.22 4.94
C VAL A 29 4.51 -7.26 6.06
N PHE A 30 3.89 -6.94 7.19
CA PHE A 30 3.72 -7.84 8.33
C PHE A 30 2.22 -8.01 8.63
N GLN A 31 1.75 -9.25 8.70
CA GLN A 31 0.35 -9.55 9.00
C GLN A 31 0.22 -10.08 10.43
N ASN A 32 -0.68 -9.48 11.21
CA ASN A 32 -1.06 -9.97 12.53
C ASN A 32 -2.40 -10.72 12.45
N PRO A 33 -2.39 -12.06 12.39
CA PRO A 33 -3.63 -12.84 12.26
C PRO A 33 -4.54 -12.74 13.48
N ALA A 34 -4.01 -12.44 14.67
CA ALA A 34 -4.82 -12.30 15.88
C ALA A 34 -5.67 -11.02 15.91
N GLN A 35 -5.25 -9.99 15.17
CA GLN A 35 -5.92 -8.69 15.12
C GLN A 35 -6.46 -8.37 13.71
N ASN A 36 -6.35 -9.32 12.78
CA ASN A 36 -6.69 -9.14 11.37
C ASN A 36 -6.17 -7.81 10.79
N THR A 37 -4.92 -7.45 11.15
CA THR A 37 -4.33 -6.14 10.81
C THR A 37 -3.04 -6.34 10.02
N THR A 38 -2.90 -5.59 8.92
CA THR A 38 -1.69 -5.56 8.10
C THR A 38 -0.88 -4.30 8.43
N TYR A 39 0.40 -4.49 8.72
CA TYR A 39 1.35 -3.44 9.02
C TYR A 39 2.35 -3.30 7.88
N ILE A 40 2.65 -2.06 7.52
CA ILE A 40 3.76 -1.73 6.64
C ILE A 40 4.92 -1.25 7.52
N VAL A 41 6.03 -1.99 7.47
CA VAL A 41 7.25 -1.65 8.20
C VAL A 41 8.25 -1.10 7.19
N MET A 42 8.76 0.09 7.48
CA MET A 42 9.74 0.78 6.64
C MET A 42 10.78 1.50 7.49
N GLU A 43 11.97 1.70 6.91
CA GLU A 43 13.01 2.50 7.55
C GLU A 43 12.55 3.96 7.71
N ARG A 44 12.86 4.56 8.86
CA ARG A 44 12.58 5.97 9.09
C ARG A 44 13.53 6.84 8.27
N ILE A 45 12.98 7.51 7.25
CA ILE A 45 13.69 8.54 6.50
C ILE A 45 14.01 9.70 7.46
N LYS A 46 15.30 10.03 7.62
CA LYS A 46 15.73 11.14 8.45
C LYS A 46 15.41 12.46 7.76
N GLY A 47 14.77 13.37 8.49
CA GLY A 47 14.44 14.70 7.99
C GLY A 47 13.39 15.39 8.86
N HIS A 48 13.16 16.66 8.55
CA HIS A 48 12.03 17.42 9.05
C HIS A 48 10.93 17.42 7.98
N SER A 49 9.68 17.49 8.42
CA SER A 49 8.55 17.57 7.50
C SER A 49 8.50 18.94 6.84
N LEU A 50 7.98 18.98 5.61
CA LEU A 50 8.01 20.19 4.79
C LEU A 50 7.17 21.32 5.41
N ASP A 51 6.07 21.00 6.08
CA ASP A 51 5.22 21.96 6.79
C ASP A 51 5.96 22.75 7.89
N LEU A 52 6.89 22.10 8.59
CA LEU A 52 7.70 22.74 9.64
C LEU A 52 8.74 23.70 9.05
N GLU A 53 9.37 23.32 7.94
CA GLU A 53 10.48 24.08 7.36
C GLU A 53 10.04 25.08 6.28
N TRP A 54 8.86 24.92 5.67
CA TRP A 54 8.41 25.75 4.55
C TRP A 54 8.39 27.25 4.86
N SER A 55 7.94 27.64 6.06
CA SER A 55 7.92 29.05 6.46
C SER A 55 9.32 29.64 6.65
N ARG A 56 10.31 28.80 6.94
CA ARG A 56 11.70 29.17 7.22
C ARG A 56 12.57 29.22 5.95
N MET A 57 12.11 28.61 4.87
CA MET A 57 12.80 28.60 3.58
C MET A 57 12.66 29.94 2.84
N ASP A 58 13.77 30.37 2.24
CA ASP A 58 13.77 31.49 1.30
C ASP A 58 13.11 31.11 -0.04
N VAL A 59 12.90 32.11 -0.90
CA VAL A 59 12.21 31.92 -2.18
C VAL A 59 13.00 30.97 -3.10
N ALA A 60 14.32 31.07 -3.13
CA ALA A 60 15.17 30.22 -3.95
C ALA A 60 15.09 28.74 -3.53
N THR A 61 15.12 28.48 -2.22
CA THR A 61 15.00 27.12 -1.68
C THR A 61 13.61 26.54 -1.95
N LYS A 62 12.55 27.35 -1.82
CA LYS A 62 11.18 26.92 -2.15
C LYS A 62 11.05 26.52 -3.62
N ASP A 63 11.63 27.31 -4.52
CA ASP A 63 11.60 27.01 -5.95
C ASP A 63 12.36 25.71 -6.27
N ALA A 64 13.52 25.50 -5.64
CA ALA A 64 14.29 24.26 -5.78
C ALA A 64 13.51 23.04 -5.27
N VAL A 65 12.89 23.11 -4.08
CA VAL A 65 12.08 22.03 -3.52
C VAL A 65 10.84 21.76 -4.38
N ALA A 66 10.14 22.80 -4.84
CA ALA A 66 8.97 22.65 -5.70
C ALA A 66 9.35 22.00 -7.04
N THR A 67 10.50 22.38 -7.61
CA THR A 67 11.03 21.77 -8.84
C THR A 67 11.37 20.30 -8.62
N GLN A 68 12.01 19.94 -7.50
CA GLN A 68 12.30 18.56 -7.14
C GLN A 68 11.01 17.74 -7.02
N LEU A 69 10.03 18.21 -6.26
CA LEU A 69 8.74 17.54 -6.08
C LEU A 69 8.02 17.34 -7.41
N ARG A 70 8.00 18.36 -8.27
CA ARG A 70 7.41 18.28 -9.60
C ARG A 70 8.06 17.19 -10.45
N ASN A 71 9.40 17.11 -10.43
CA ASN A 71 10.14 16.08 -11.16
C ASN A 71 9.84 14.69 -10.61
N THR A 72 9.87 14.51 -9.29
CA THR A 72 9.53 13.24 -8.64
C THR A 72 8.12 12.79 -8.97
N PHE A 73 7.12 13.67 -8.86
CA PHE A 73 5.73 13.35 -9.23
C PHE A 73 5.58 13.02 -10.71
N ARG A 74 6.29 13.74 -11.58
CA ARG A 74 6.30 13.43 -13.01
C ARG A 74 6.85 12.02 -13.24
N ASP A 75 7.94 11.65 -12.57
CA ASP A 75 8.58 10.35 -12.77
C ASP A 75 7.76 9.22 -12.16
N MET A 76 7.12 9.42 -11.01
CA MET A 76 6.15 8.45 -10.45
C MET A 76 4.95 8.25 -11.38
N ARG A 77 4.44 9.30 -12.03
CA ARG A 77 3.32 9.18 -12.99
C ARG A 77 3.71 8.53 -14.32
N LYS A 78 5.00 8.38 -14.62
CA LYS A 78 5.46 7.62 -15.80
C LYS A 78 5.43 6.12 -15.56
N LEU A 79 5.32 5.66 -14.32
CA LEU A 79 5.19 4.24 -14.03
C LEU A 79 3.92 3.73 -14.69
N SER A 80 4.09 2.82 -15.65
CA SER A 80 2.96 2.11 -16.23
C SER A 80 2.25 1.35 -15.11
N SER A 81 0.92 1.41 -15.09
CA SER A 81 0.16 0.44 -14.32
C SER A 81 0.66 -0.97 -14.73
N PRO A 82 0.89 -1.89 -13.77
CA PRO A 82 1.24 -3.27 -14.09
C PRO A 82 0.18 -3.97 -14.98
N GLY A 83 -0.96 -3.33 -15.22
CA GLY A 83 -2.02 -3.81 -16.08
C GLY A 83 -3.01 -4.66 -15.30
N GLY A 84 -4.16 -4.90 -15.92
CA GLY A 84 -5.22 -5.72 -15.37
C GLY A 84 -6.06 -5.07 -14.26
N TYR A 85 -7.17 -5.72 -13.94
CA TYR A 85 -8.09 -5.40 -12.87
C TYR A 85 -7.91 -6.47 -11.79
N CYS A 86 -7.06 -6.16 -10.81
CA CYS A 86 -6.62 -7.12 -9.81
C CYS A 86 -6.30 -6.44 -8.47
N GLY A 87 -6.22 -7.25 -7.41
CA GLY A 87 -5.69 -6.84 -6.13
C GLY A 87 -4.16 -6.73 -6.15
N VAL A 88 -3.59 -6.45 -4.98
CA VAL A 88 -2.13 -6.47 -4.79
C VAL A 88 -1.59 -7.86 -5.17
N ASP A 89 -0.40 -7.90 -5.77
CA ASP A 89 0.28 -9.11 -6.25
C ASP A 89 -0.42 -9.85 -7.41
N ASN A 90 -1.20 -9.14 -8.23
CA ASN A 90 -2.02 -9.74 -9.30
C ASN A 90 -3.04 -10.75 -8.74
N GLY A 91 -3.45 -10.57 -7.48
CA GLY A 91 -4.46 -11.38 -6.81
C GLY A 91 -5.87 -10.96 -7.18
N GLY A 92 -6.86 -11.66 -6.64
CA GLY A 92 -8.25 -11.26 -6.81
C GLY A 92 -8.55 -9.89 -6.19
N LEU A 93 -9.50 -9.16 -6.76
CA LEU A 93 -10.02 -7.91 -6.22
C LEU A 93 -10.63 -8.15 -4.83
N PRO A 94 -10.18 -7.43 -3.78
CA PRO A 94 -10.60 -7.68 -2.39
C PRO A 94 -11.99 -7.13 -2.05
N ASP A 95 -12.78 -6.73 -3.06
CA ASP A 95 -14.12 -6.20 -2.87
C ASP A 95 -15.11 -7.30 -2.48
N GLY A 96 -16.09 -6.96 -1.63
CA GLY A 96 -17.13 -7.89 -1.19
C GLY A 96 -17.97 -8.42 -2.37
N ILE A 97 -18.13 -7.65 -3.45
CA ILE A 97 -18.80 -8.08 -4.68
C ILE A 97 -18.13 -9.35 -5.24
N PHE A 98 -16.81 -9.42 -5.15
CA PHE A 98 -16.03 -10.53 -5.71
C PHE A 98 -15.78 -11.67 -4.73
N TRP A 99 -16.28 -11.55 -3.49
CA TRP A 99 -16.12 -12.59 -2.48
C TRP A 99 -16.89 -13.85 -2.87
N THR A 100 -16.26 -15.02 -2.72
CA THR A 100 -16.89 -16.33 -2.97
C THR A 100 -16.50 -17.32 -1.88
N SER A 101 -17.44 -18.15 -1.46
CA SER A 101 -17.18 -19.31 -0.59
C SER A 101 -16.63 -20.52 -1.36
N ASP A 102 -16.72 -20.50 -2.69
CA ASP A 102 -16.25 -21.56 -3.58
C ASP A 102 -14.95 -21.14 -4.28
N PRO A 103 -13.79 -21.71 -3.90
CA PRO A 103 -12.49 -21.39 -4.49
C PRO A 103 -12.38 -21.77 -5.97
N SER A 104 -13.26 -22.62 -6.49
CA SER A 104 -13.23 -23.06 -7.89
C SER A 104 -13.86 -22.06 -8.87
N LYS A 105 -14.52 -21.01 -8.36
CA LYS A 105 -15.15 -19.94 -9.14
C LYS A 105 -14.57 -18.57 -8.75
N PRO A 106 -13.33 -18.24 -9.17
CA PRO A 106 -12.71 -16.97 -8.80
C PRO A 106 -13.36 -15.82 -9.57
N PHE A 107 -14.50 -15.33 -9.08
CA PHE A 107 -15.08 -14.06 -9.53
C PHE A 107 -14.16 -12.87 -9.22
N ALA A 108 -13.13 -13.05 -8.40
CA ALA A 108 -12.24 -11.97 -8.00
C ALA A 108 -11.15 -11.66 -9.02
N GLY A 109 -11.01 -12.43 -10.10
CA GLY A 109 -9.90 -12.23 -11.04
C GLY A 109 -8.60 -12.87 -10.54
N PRO A 110 -7.42 -12.39 -10.99
CA PRO A 110 -7.19 -11.16 -11.76
C PRO A 110 -7.85 -11.18 -13.15
N PHE A 111 -8.11 -10.00 -13.72
CA PHE A 111 -8.65 -9.83 -15.07
C PHE A 111 -7.68 -9.03 -15.94
N ASP A 112 -7.45 -9.47 -17.17
CA ASP A 112 -6.56 -8.79 -18.10
C ASP A 112 -7.29 -7.69 -18.90
N SER A 113 -8.63 -7.72 -18.92
CA SER A 113 -9.46 -6.76 -19.64
C SER A 113 -10.71 -6.33 -18.87
N GLU A 114 -11.28 -5.20 -19.29
CA GLU A 114 -12.55 -4.69 -18.75
C GLU A 114 -13.70 -5.67 -19.04
N THR A 115 -13.69 -6.29 -20.23
CA THR A 115 -14.70 -7.29 -20.63
C THR A 115 -14.72 -8.48 -19.66
N GLU A 116 -13.55 -8.99 -19.27
CA GLU A 116 -13.46 -10.12 -18.31
C GLU A 116 -13.99 -9.74 -16.93
N LEU A 117 -13.69 -8.51 -16.48
CA LEU A 117 -14.22 -7.97 -15.23
C LEU A 117 -15.75 -7.86 -15.28
N ASP A 118 -16.29 -7.30 -16.36
CA ASP A 118 -17.73 -7.13 -16.57
C ASP A 118 -18.47 -8.46 -16.61
N GLU A 119 -17.93 -9.44 -17.35
CA GLU A 119 -18.47 -10.80 -17.41
C GLU A 119 -18.48 -11.45 -16.01
N ALA A 120 -17.41 -11.28 -15.23
CA ALA A 120 -17.36 -11.78 -13.86
C ALA A 120 -18.39 -11.12 -12.94
N MET A 121 -18.62 -9.82 -13.06
CA MET A 121 -19.66 -9.10 -12.33
C MET A 121 -21.07 -9.61 -12.68
N VAL A 122 -21.36 -9.81 -13.97
CA VAL A 122 -22.66 -10.33 -14.43
C VAL A 122 -22.87 -11.78 -13.97
N LEU A 123 -21.84 -12.63 -14.07
CA LEU A 123 -21.91 -14.02 -13.60
C LEU A 123 -22.15 -14.08 -12.09
N LYS A 124 -21.48 -13.22 -11.32
CA LYS A 124 -21.71 -13.13 -9.88
C LYS A 124 -23.14 -12.73 -9.56
N TYR A 125 -23.66 -11.71 -10.23
CA TYR A 125 -25.03 -11.23 -10.06
C TYR A 125 -26.07 -12.32 -10.36
N THR A 126 -25.90 -13.05 -11.47
CA THR A 126 -26.83 -14.11 -11.88
C THR A 126 -26.78 -15.35 -10.98
N GLN A 127 -25.62 -15.69 -10.41
CA GLN A 127 -25.47 -16.90 -9.59
C GLN A 127 -25.82 -16.70 -8.12
N HIS A 128 -25.60 -15.51 -7.56
CA HIS A 128 -25.71 -15.31 -6.11
C HIS A 128 -26.70 -14.24 -5.68
N GLY A 129 -27.13 -13.33 -6.58
CA GLY A 129 -27.67 -12.04 -6.13
C GLY A 129 -26.60 -11.25 -5.37
N LEU A 130 -26.75 -9.92 -5.27
CA LEU A 130 -25.84 -9.11 -4.46
C LEU A 130 -25.90 -9.49 -2.98
#